data_AF-A0A929EEC6-F1
#
_entry.id   AF-A0A929EEC6-F1
#
_cell.length_a   1.000
_cell.length_b   1.000
_cell.length_c   1.000
_cell.angle_alpha   90.00
_cell.angle_beta   90.00
_cell.angle_gamma   90.00
#
_symmetry.space_group_name_H-M   'P 1'
#
loop_
_entity.id
_entity.type
_entity.pdbx_description
1 polymer ?
#
loop_
_entity_poly.entity_id
_entity_poly.type
_entity_poly.pdbx_seq_one_letter_code
_entity_poly.pdbx_strand_id
1 'polypeptide(L)'
;MVFAIFILFTASYFLHLTSRIPALGLIRFDFILIFVVLGLAILSGSFSRYQKNLQPTRLLLYLLLFILVTIPFVEWPGSVINYGIVNFSKVAIFFFFITIIIDTEKRLKIFVTVFLLCQTFRILEPVFLHITTGYWGDIAYSTINAEQQSLNRLSGAPHDVVNANQFAWVINSTLPFIYYLLWQSVKTLKILAILLFPIFVYALLLTGSRSGLLSLLLIVIIIMLLGKNKSKKIIIGTVIFIPMILFIAGNLSPELGERYLSIIDRDVAGGASAAGRVTALSKNFSTVSNKPFIGHGLGTSQEISANFGGGGRAMLTHDLYVEVLQELGLAGFIIFALYIKAVIISLLRARRILMDLSSEHSWLLNLVTATLVWLGMHLFYSLSCFGLSSWEWYLFGGIATVCLKLAQEYASNEDAVQLQQL
;
A
#
# COMPACT_ATOMS: atom_id res chain seq x y z
N MET A 1 21.10 -18.33 0.20
CA MET A 1 19.98 -19.11 0.76
C MET A 1 18.90 -18.21 1.37
N VAL A 2 19.18 -17.42 2.42
CA VAL A 2 18.18 -16.57 3.13
C VAL A 2 17.34 -15.71 2.18
N PHE A 3 17.99 -15.03 1.23
CA PHE A 3 17.32 -14.19 0.24
C PHE A 3 16.31 -14.97 -0.63
N ALA A 4 16.65 -16.19 -1.07
CA ALA A 4 15.74 -16.99 -1.89
C ALA A 4 14.48 -17.40 -1.12
N ILE A 5 14.62 -17.77 0.16
CA ILE A 5 13.48 -18.10 1.02
C ILE A 5 12.63 -16.85 1.28
N PHE A 6 13.24 -15.67 1.45
CA PHE A 6 12.49 -14.42 1.57
C PHE A 6 11.71 -14.06 0.30
N ILE A 7 12.28 -14.32 -0.89
CA ILE A 7 11.55 -14.17 -2.16
C ILE A 7 10.38 -15.16 -2.25
N LEU A 8 10.58 -16.42 -1.84
CA LEU A 8 9.50 -17.41 -1.76
C LEU A 8 8.39 -16.98 -0.79
N PHE A 9 8.76 -16.47 0.39
CA PHE A 9 7.81 -15.89 1.35
C PHE A 9 7.03 -14.74 0.73
N THR A 10 7.70 -13.83 0.03
CA THR A 10 7.06 -12.69 -0.64
C THR A 10 6.02 -13.18 -1.65
N ALA A 11 6.37 -14.17 -2.49
CA ALA A 11 5.43 -14.76 -3.44
C ALA A 11 4.27 -15.48 -2.74
N SER A 12 4.57 -16.27 -1.70
CA SER A 12 3.56 -17.01 -0.93
C SER A 12 2.53 -16.10 -0.28
N TYR A 13 3.01 -15.03 0.38
CA TYR A 13 2.18 -14.06 1.07
C TYR A 13 1.28 -13.29 0.09
N PHE A 14 1.84 -12.70 -0.98
CA PHE A 14 1.07 -11.85 -1.89
C PHE A 14 0.18 -12.64 -2.85
N LEU A 15 0.54 -13.87 -3.19
CA LEU A 15 -0.32 -14.74 -4.00
C LEU A 15 -1.30 -15.54 -3.14
N HIS A 16 -1.24 -15.43 -1.81
CA HIS A 16 -2.06 -16.24 -0.89
C HIS A 16 -1.95 -17.74 -1.20
N LEU A 17 -0.72 -18.27 -1.38
CA LEU A 17 -0.52 -19.68 -1.75
C LEU A 17 -1.12 -20.65 -0.74
N THR A 18 -1.19 -20.28 0.54
CA THR A 18 -1.83 -21.06 1.60
C THR A 18 -3.35 -21.19 1.42
N SER A 19 -4.01 -20.22 0.77
CA SER A 19 -5.45 -20.32 0.46
C SER A 19 -5.69 -21.06 -0.85
N ARG A 20 -4.74 -21.01 -1.79
CA ARG A 20 -4.82 -21.67 -3.10
C ARG A 20 -4.47 -23.15 -3.06
N ILE A 21 -3.51 -23.52 -2.22
CA ILE A 21 -3.00 -24.88 -2.10
C ILE A 21 -3.30 -25.37 -0.68
N PRO A 22 -4.37 -26.19 -0.48
CA PRO A 22 -4.81 -26.59 0.86
C PRO A 22 -3.71 -27.21 1.73
N ALA A 23 -2.82 -28.00 1.14
CA ALA A 23 -1.68 -28.60 1.85
C ALA A 23 -0.76 -27.54 2.49
N LEU A 24 -0.53 -26.41 1.82
CA LEU A 24 0.27 -25.30 2.37
C LEU A 24 -0.47 -24.56 3.49
N GLY A 25 -1.80 -24.45 3.39
CA GLY A 25 -2.65 -23.91 4.44
C GLY A 25 -2.62 -24.73 5.73
N LEU A 26 -2.70 -26.07 5.61
CA LEU A 26 -2.68 -27.00 6.76
C LEU A 26 -1.42 -26.86 7.62
N ILE A 27 -0.25 -26.72 6.98
CA ILE A 27 1.02 -26.56 7.68
C ILE A 27 1.33 -25.11 8.07
N ARG A 28 0.44 -24.16 7.76
CA ARG A 28 0.66 -22.72 7.96
C ARG A 28 1.98 -22.26 7.30
N PHE A 29 2.14 -22.58 6.02
CA PHE A 29 3.40 -22.45 5.28
C PHE A 29 4.07 -21.07 5.41
N ASP A 30 3.31 -19.96 5.35
CA ASP A 30 3.86 -18.61 5.50
C ASP A 30 4.57 -18.40 6.85
N PHE A 31 4.02 -18.95 7.95
CA PHE A 31 4.66 -18.87 9.26
C PHE A 31 5.95 -19.68 9.30
N ILE A 32 5.97 -20.87 8.68
CA ILE A 32 7.19 -21.68 8.56
C ILE A 32 8.26 -20.87 7.82
N LEU A 33 7.92 -20.25 6.69
CA LEU A 33 8.85 -19.42 5.92
C LEU A 33 9.38 -18.25 6.75
N ILE A 34 8.53 -17.58 7.53
CA ILE A 34 8.96 -16.51 8.46
C ILE A 34 10.04 -17.02 9.43
N PHE A 35 9.80 -18.14 10.12
CA PHE A 35 10.76 -18.68 11.08
C PHE A 35 12.05 -19.15 10.41
N VAL A 36 11.96 -19.76 9.22
CA VAL A 36 13.14 -20.17 8.45
C VAL A 36 13.94 -18.94 8.01
N VAL A 37 13.30 -17.88 7.52
CA VAL A 37 13.99 -16.63 7.16
C VAL A 37 14.68 -16.03 8.38
N LEU A 38 14.00 -15.96 9.53
CA LEU A 38 14.59 -15.45 10.78
C LEU A 38 15.78 -16.28 11.23
N GLY A 39 15.63 -17.61 11.32
CA GLY A 39 16.70 -18.52 11.74
C GLY A 39 17.92 -18.42 10.82
N LEU A 40 17.71 -18.43 9.51
CA LEU A 40 18.79 -18.28 8.55
C LEU A 40 19.43 -16.87 8.57
N ALA A 41 18.65 -15.82 8.83
CA ALA A 41 19.17 -14.46 8.99
C ALA A 41 20.07 -14.34 10.23
N ILE A 42 19.73 -15.01 11.33
CA ILE A 42 20.57 -15.10 12.53
C ILE A 42 21.86 -15.86 12.21
N LEU A 43 21.75 -17.08 11.65
CA LEU A 43 22.90 -17.94 11.36
C LEU A 43 23.89 -17.33 10.37
N SER A 44 23.39 -16.55 9.40
CA SER A 44 24.22 -15.85 8.41
C SER A 44 24.83 -14.54 8.92
N GLY A 45 24.58 -14.14 10.17
CA GLY A 45 25.03 -12.86 10.71
C GLY A 45 24.38 -11.64 10.02
N SER A 46 23.28 -11.85 9.27
CA SER A 46 22.61 -10.80 8.50
C SER A 46 22.11 -9.65 9.37
N PHE A 47 21.82 -9.92 10.65
CA PHE A 47 21.42 -8.91 11.64
C PHE A 47 22.47 -7.82 11.90
N SER A 48 23.76 -8.09 11.65
CA SER A 48 24.81 -7.06 11.74
C SER A 48 24.57 -5.90 10.75
N ARG A 49 23.83 -6.15 9.66
CA ARG A 49 23.50 -5.15 8.63
C ARG A 49 22.30 -4.28 8.97
N TYR A 50 21.58 -4.62 10.04
CA TYR A 50 20.37 -3.92 10.44
C TYR A 50 20.68 -2.45 10.80
N GLN A 51 20.02 -1.53 10.10
CA GLN A 51 20.32 -0.10 10.15
C GLN A 51 19.65 0.59 11.34
N LYS A 52 20.08 0.23 12.56
CA LYS A 52 19.53 0.78 13.83
C LYS A 52 19.59 2.31 13.90
N ASN A 53 20.55 2.94 13.23
CA ASN A 53 20.78 4.38 13.32
C ASN A 53 19.92 5.20 12.36
N LEU A 54 19.31 4.58 11.33
CA LEU A 54 18.43 5.29 10.41
C LEU A 54 17.10 5.61 11.10
N GLN A 55 16.59 6.83 10.86
CA GLN A 55 15.41 7.35 11.54
C GLN A 55 14.15 6.48 11.38
N PRO A 56 13.79 5.96 10.18
CA PRO A 56 12.63 5.09 10.02
C PRO A 56 12.71 3.85 10.93
N THR A 57 13.90 3.25 11.02
CA THR A 57 14.16 2.10 11.88
C THR A 57 13.92 2.42 13.35
N ARG A 58 14.47 3.52 13.86
CA ARG A 58 14.31 3.92 15.26
C ARG A 58 12.86 4.20 15.62
N LEU A 59 12.15 4.90 14.74
CA LEU A 59 10.75 5.28 15.00
C LEU A 59 9.82 4.08 14.94
N LEU A 60 10.07 3.11 14.06
CA LEU A 60 9.33 1.84 14.08
C LEU A 60 9.60 1.04 15.35
N LEU A 61 10.85 1.00 15.82
CA LEU A 61 11.18 0.36 17.11
C LEU A 61 10.52 1.08 18.29
N TYR A 62 10.44 2.41 18.26
CA TYR A 62 9.69 3.17 19.28
C TYR A 62 8.20 2.90 19.23
N LEU A 63 7.62 2.75 18.04
CA LEU A 63 6.21 2.37 17.89
C LEU A 63 5.95 0.98 18.47
N LEU A 64 6.81 0.01 18.15
CA LEU A 64 6.74 -1.35 18.70
C LEU A 64 6.88 -1.36 20.22
N LEU A 65 7.87 -0.65 20.74
CA LEU A 65 8.09 -0.52 22.19
C LEU A 65 6.88 0.13 22.86
N PHE A 66 6.33 1.20 22.26
CA PHE A 66 5.13 1.86 22.74
C PHE A 66 3.96 0.88 22.83
N ILE A 67 3.67 0.14 21.74
CA ILE A 67 2.60 -0.87 21.71
C ILE A 67 2.78 -1.91 22.83
N LEU A 68 4.01 -2.39 23.06
CA LEU A 68 4.29 -3.41 24.09
C LEU A 68 4.14 -2.86 25.52
N VAL A 69 4.64 -1.64 25.75
CA VAL A 69 4.59 -0.99 27.08
C VAL A 69 3.18 -0.57 27.43
N THR A 70 2.35 -0.22 26.46
CA THR A 70 0.97 0.21 26.74
C THR A 70 0.01 -0.94 27.05
N ILE A 71 0.34 -2.20 26.72
CA ILE A 71 -0.56 -3.37 26.90
C ILE A 71 -1.25 -3.42 28.27
N PRO A 72 -0.57 -3.24 29.42
CA PRO A 72 -1.22 -3.32 30.73
C PRO A 72 -2.24 -2.21 30.98
N PHE A 73 -2.23 -1.15 30.17
CA PHE A 73 -3.02 0.06 30.33
C PHE A 73 -4.14 0.17 29.27
N VAL A 74 -4.18 -0.71 28.28
CA VAL A 74 -5.21 -0.71 27.22
C VAL A 74 -6.55 -1.26 27.73
N GLU A 75 -7.64 -0.97 27.02
CA GLU A 75 -9.00 -1.36 27.46
C GLU A 75 -9.24 -2.86 27.31
N TRP A 76 -8.76 -3.43 26.20
CA TRP A 76 -8.96 -4.85 25.84
C TRP A 76 -7.63 -5.55 25.59
N PRO A 77 -6.81 -5.80 26.63
CA PRO A 77 -5.50 -6.43 26.47
C PRO A 77 -5.58 -7.82 25.81
N GLY A 78 -6.65 -8.56 26.05
CA GLY A 78 -6.91 -9.85 25.40
C GLY A 78 -7.03 -9.72 23.88
N SER A 79 -7.76 -8.72 23.37
CA SER A 79 -7.88 -8.46 21.93
C SER A 79 -6.55 -8.02 21.32
N VAL A 80 -5.83 -7.15 22.03
CA VAL A 80 -4.51 -6.68 21.59
C VAL A 80 -3.53 -7.84 21.44
N ILE A 81 -3.45 -8.74 22.43
CA ILE A 81 -2.51 -9.86 22.40
C ILE A 81 -2.89 -10.89 21.33
N ASN A 82 -4.17 -11.28 21.27
CA ASN A 82 -4.61 -12.38 20.41
C ASN A 82 -4.78 -11.99 18.94
N TYR A 83 -5.12 -10.72 18.65
CA TYR A 83 -5.41 -10.26 17.30
C TYR A 83 -4.51 -9.11 16.87
N GLY A 84 -4.42 -8.05 17.67
CA GLY A 84 -3.66 -6.83 17.33
C GLY A 84 -2.19 -7.12 17.04
N ILE A 85 -1.46 -7.64 18.03
CA ILE A 85 -0.03 -7.97 17.92
C ILE A 85 0.20 -9.03 16.84
N VAL A 86 -0.67 -10.03 16.73
CA VAL A 86 -0.53 -11.09 15.72
C VAL A 86 -0.62 -10.51 14.31
N ASN A 87 -1.60 -9.64 14.03
CA ASN A 87 -1.76 -9.02 12.72
C ASN A 87 -0.65 -8.02 12.42
N PHE A 88 -0.31 -7.16 13.38
CA PHE A 88 0.77 -6.19 13.23
C PHE A 88 2.14 -6.86 13.02
N SER A 89 2.43 -7.95 13.72
CA SER A 89 3.70 -8.67 13.57
C SER A 89 3.88 -9.24 12.16
N LYS A 90 2.79 -9.74 11.55
CA LYS A 90 2.80 -10.25 10.16
C LYS A 90 3.17 -9.17 9.14
N VAL A 91 2.79 -7.92 9.40
CA VAL A 91 3.04 -6.81 8.47
C VAL A 91 4.35 -6.07 8.76
N ALA A 92 4.70 -5.88 10.04
CA ALA A 92 5.94 -5.25 10.46
C ALA A 92 7.18 -6.04 9.99
N ILE A 93 7.06 -7.35 9.82
CA ILE A 93 8.17 -8.21 9.37
C ILE A 93 8.72 -7.82 8.00
N PHE A 94 7.90 -7.24 7.11
CA PHE A 94 8.37 -6.75 5.81
C PHE A 94 9.45 -5.69 5.96
N PHE A 95 9.31 -4.78 6.93
CA PHE A 95 10.35 -3.78 7.21
C PHE A 95 11.67 -4.48 7.59
N PHE A 96 11.62 -5.40 8.55
CA PHE A 96 12.81 -6.07 9.06
C PHE A 96 13.47 -6.96 8.00
N PHE A 97 12.70 -7.76 7.27
CA PHE A 97 13.23 -8.63 6.23
C PHE A 97 13.89 -7.84 5.11
N ILE A 98 13.28 -6.76 4.65
CA ILE A 98 13.87 -5.91 3.61
C ILE A 98 15.19 -5.31 4.09
N THR A 99 15.21 -4.70 5.27
CA THR A 99 16.39 -4.01 5.79
C THR A 99 17.55 -4.95 6.17
N ILE A 100 17.26 -6.19 6.54
CA ILE A 100 18.28 -7.19 6.95
C ILE A 100 18.83 -7.98 5.75
N ILE A 101 17.97 -8.30 4.78
CA ILE A 101 18.27 -9.29 3.73
C ILE A 101 18.65 -8.62 2.41
N ILE A 102 18.06 -7.46 2.09
CA ILE A 102 18.35 -6.73 0.86
C ILE A 102 19.52 -5.78 1.10
N ASP A 103 20.68 -6.16 0.57
CA ASP A 103 21.96 -5.47 0.76
C ASP A 103 22.57 -4.91 -0.54
N THR A 104 21.95 -5.18 -1.69
CA THR A 104 22.47 -4.81 -3.01
C THR A 104 21.34 -4.39 -3.93
N GLU A 105 21.63 -3.52 -4.90
CA GLU A 105 20.66 -3.13 -5.93
C GLU A 105 20.11 -4.34 -6.70
N LYS A 106 20.94 -5.37 -6.95
CA LYS A 106 20.49 -6.61 -7.61
C LYS A 106 19.41 -7.34 -6.80
N ARG A 107 19.59 -7.48 -5.48
CA ARG A 107 18.56 -8.11 -4.62
C ARG A 107 17.30 -7.26 -4.53
N LEU A 108 17.45 -5.94 -4.47
CA LEU A 108 16.31 -5.02 -4.48
C LEU A 108 15.53 -5.11 -5.79
N LYS A 109 16.22 -5.18 -6.94
CA LYS A 109 15.63 -5.43 -8.26
C LYS A 109 14.80 -6.71 -8.27
N ILE A 110 15.38 -7.82 -7.83
CA ILE A 110 14.67 -9.12 -7.80
C ILE A 110 13.45 -9.05 -6.88
N PHE A 111 13.59 -8.50 -5.68
CA PHE A 111 12.48 -8.34 -4.75
C PHE A 111 11.33 -7.51 -5.33
N VAL A 112 11.64 -6.32 -5.88
CA VAL A 112 10.64 -5.45 -6.51
C VAL A 112 9.99 -6.14 -7.71
N THR A 113 10.77 -6.82 -8.56
CA THR A 113 10.22 -7.57 -9.70
C THR A 113 9.24 -8.65 -9.22
N VAL A 114 9.60 -9.46 -8.22
CA VAL A 114 8.71 -10.51 -7.69
C VAL A 114 7.46 -9.88 -7.07
N PHE A 115 7.61 -8.83 -6.28
CA PHE A 115 6.49 -8.08 -5.72
C PHE A 115 5.53 -7.59 -6.81
N LEU A 116 6.04 -6.96 -7.87
CA LEU A 116 5.23 -6.44 -8.98
C LEU A 116 4.61 -7.54 -9.83
N LEU A 117 5.28 -8.68 -10.02
CA LEU A 117 4.69 -9.86 -10.67
C LEU A 117 3.51 -10.39 -9.85
N CYS A 118 3.64 -10.44 -8.51
CA CYS A 118 2.54 -10.82 -7.63
C CYS A 118 1.38 -9.83 -7.74
N GLN A 119 1.63 -8.52 -7.63
CA GLN A 119 0.55 -7.52 -7.77
C GLN A 119 -0.11 -7.58 -9.16
N THR A 120 0.68 -7.76 -10.22
CA THR A 120 0.15 -7.91 -11.58
C THR A 120 -0.73 -9.14 -11.69
N PHE A 121 -0.33 -10.28 -11.13
CA PHE A 121 -1.16 -11.48 -11.10
C PHE A 121 -2.48 -11.23 -10.35
N ARG A 122 -2.42 -10.61 -9.16
CA ARG A 122 -3.60 -10.26 -8.36
C ARG A 122 -4.58 -9.37 -9.12
N ILE A 123 -4.10 -8.53 -10.04
CA ILE A 123 -4.93 -7.65 -10.89
C ILE A 123 -5.50 -8.41 -12.10
N LEU A 124 -4.67 -9.22 -12.77
CA LEU A 124 -5.07 -9.92 -13.99
C LEU A 124 -6.04 -11.07 -13.74
N GLU A 125 -5.91 -11.78 -12.62
CA GLU A 125 -6.75 -12.93 -12.32
C GLU A 125 -8.25 -12.59 -12.22
N PRO A 126 -8.68 -11.58 -11.44
CA PRO A 126 -10.10 -11.19 -11.42
C PRO A 126 -10.62 -10.72 -12.78
N VAL A 127 -9.79 -10.03 -13.57
CA VAL A 127 -10.16 -9.60 -14.92
C VAL A 127 -10.37 -10.80 -15.83
N PHE A 128 -9.47 -11.79 -15.76
CA PHE A 128 -9.61 -13.03 -16.49
C PHE A 128 -10.90 -13.77 -16.11
N LEU A 129 -11.18 -13.92 -14.81
CA LEU A 129 -12.42 -14.53 -14.32
C LEU A 129 -13.66 -13.73 -14.76
N HIS A 130 -13.60 -12.40 -14.73
CA HIS A 130 -14.68 -11.53 -15.19
C HIS A 130 -15.03 -11.79 -16.65
N ILE A 131 -14.02 -11.79 -17.52
CA ILE A 131 -14.20 -11.97 -18.97
C ILE A 131 -14.66 -13.39 -19.30
N THR A 132 -14.16 -14.41 -18.59
CA THR A 132 -14.41 -15.82 -18.93
C THR A 132 -15.64 -16.42 -18.26
N THR A 133 -16.02 -15.94 -17.08
CA THR A 133 -17.12 -16.51 -16.28
C THR A 133 -18.16 -15.49 -15.83
N GLY A 134 -17.97 -14.20 -16.12
CA GLY A 134 -18.84 -13.13 -15.60
C GLY A 134 -18.61 -12.80 -14.12
N TYR A 135 -17.44 -13.16 -13.56
CA TYR A 135 -17.09 -12.89 -12.16
C TYR A 135 -17.08 -11.39 -11.82
N TRP A 136 -17.57 -11.03 -10.63
CA TRP A 136 -17.48 -9.68 -10.06
C TRP A 136 -16.87 -9.73 -8.65
N GLY A 137 -17.42 -10.58 -7.78
CA GLY A 137 -16.89 -10.86 -6.44
C GLY A 137 -17.27 -9.85 -5.34
N ASP A 138 -17.81 -8.68 -5.69
CA ASP A 138 -18.34 -7.71 -4.72
C ASP A 138 -19.63 -7.06 -5.24
N ILE A 139 -20.49 -6.64 -4.31
CA ILE A 139 -21.76 -5.96 -4.60
C ILE A 139 -21.87 -4.75 -3.67
N ALA A 140 -22.11 -3.57 -4.26
CA ALA A 140 -22.47 -2.40 -3.48
C ALA A 140 -23.98 -2.19 -3.50
N TYR A 141 -24.53 -1.81 -2.35
CA TYR A 141 -25.92 -1.43 -2.20
C TYR A 141 -26.04 0.08 -2.00
N SER A 142 -27.02 0.70 -2.64
CA SER A 142 -27.40 2.10 -2.44
C SER A 142 -28.91 2.22 -2.37
N THR A 143 -29.40 3.15 -1.56
CA THR A 143 -30.83 3.47 -1.51
C THR A 143 -31.06 4.82 -2.18
N ILE A 144 -31.96 4.85 -3.16
CA ILE A 144 -32.39 6.06 -3.86
C ILE A 144 -33.92 6.03 -3.86
N ASN A 145 -34.58 7.12 -3.45
CA ASN A 145 -36.04 7.22 -3.44
C ASN A 145 -36.74 6.04 -2.72
N ALA A 146 -36.16 5.58 -1.61
CA ALA A 146 -36.61 4.40 -0.85
C ALA A 146 -36.51 3.03 -1.55
N GLU A 147 -35.93 2.97 -2.75
CA GLU A 147 -35.62 1.71 -3.45
C GLU A 147 -34.16 1.30 -3.24
N GLN A 148 -33.92 0.01 -2.97
CA GLN A 148 -32.58 -0.54 -2.92
C GLN A 148 -32.10 -0.91 -4.32
N GLN A 149 -31.01 -0.29 -4.74
CA GLN A 149 -30.27 -0.64 -5.94
C GLN A 149 -28.99 -1.38 -5.56
N SER A 150 -28.65 -2.40 -6.35
CA SER A 150 -27.41 -3.17 -6.21
C SER A 150 -26.55 -3.00 -7.45
N LEU A 151 -25.24 -2.85 -7.25
CA LEU A 151 -24.26 -2.75 -8.31
C LEU A 151 -23.19 -3.82 -8.12
N ASN A 152 -23.02 -4.66 -9.14
CA ASN A 152 -21.91 -5.60 -9.22
C ASN A 152 -20.59 -4.85 -9.46
N ARG A 153 -19.55 -5.24 -8.73
CA ARG A 153 -18.25 -4.54 -8.71
C ARG A 153 -17.13 -5.54 -8.76
N LEU A 154 -16.12 -5.25 -9.57
CA LEU A 154 -14.98 -6.14 -9.68
C LEU A 154 -14.10 -5.99 -8.45
N SER A 155 -13.78 -7.12 -7.83
CA SER A 155 -13.00 -7.23 -6.61
C SER A 155 -11.85 -8.22 -6.78
N GLY A 156 -11.13 -8.53 -5.70
CA GLY A 156 -10.08 -9.55 -5.74
C GLY A 156 -10.61 -10.93 -6.11
N ALA A 157 -9.71 -11.85 -6.47
CA ALA A 157 -10.10 -13.20 -6.86
C ALA A 157 -10.56 -14.00 -5.62
N PRO A 158 -11.22 -15.17 -5.79
CA PRO A 158 -11.72 -15.95 -4.65
C PRO A 158 -10.68 -16.28 -3.57
N HIS A 159 -9.40 -16.39 -3.95
CA HIS A 159 -8.29 -16.67 -3.04
C HIS A 159 -7.54 -15.43 -2.52
N ASP A 160 -7.83 -14.25 -3.08
CA ASP A 160 -7.30 -12.94 -2.71
C ASP A 160 -8.49 -12.06 -2.31
N VAL A 161 -9.04 -12.33 -1.13
CA VAL A 161 -10.32 -11.78 -0.66
C VAL A 161 -10.15 -10.32 -0.25
N VAL A 162 -10.09 -9.44 -1.26
CA VAL A 162 -10.10 -7.99 -1.11
C VAL A 162 -11.35 -7.43 -1.78
N ASN A 163 -12.06 -6.52 -1.10
CA ASN A 163 -13.26 -5.90 -1.67
C ASN A 163 -12.91 -4.98 -2.87
N ALA A 164 -13.91 -4.52 -3.62
CA ALA A 164 -13.65 -3.72 -4.82
C ALA A 164 -12.89 -2.40 -4.55
N ASN A 165 -13.03 -1.79 -3.35
CA ASN A 165 -12.24 -0.61 -3.01
C ASN A 165 -10.76 -0.95 -2.79
N GLN A 166 -10.48 -2.03 -2.06
CA GLN A 166 -9.13 -2.53 -1.81
C GLN A 166 -8.48 -3.03 -3.11
N PHE A 167 -9.26 -3.64 -4.01
CA PHE A 167 -8.79 -4.03 -5.34
C PHE A 167 -8.37 -2.82 -6.18
N ALA A 168 -9.17 -1.75 -6.17
CA ALA A 168 -8.79 -0.47 -6.79
C ALA A 168 -7.49 0.11 -6.20
N TRP A 169 -7.25 -0.09 -4.90
CA TRP A 169 -5.99 0.29 -4.26
C TRP A 169 -4.81 -0.58 -4.72
N VAL A 170 -4.99 -1.90 -4.86
CA VAL A 170 -3.94 -2.80 -5.41
C VAL A 170 -3.53 -2.32 -6.81
N ILE A 171 -4.48 -1.97 -7.67
CA ILE A 171 -4.21 -1.42 -8.99
C ILE A 171 -3.40 -0.12 -8.90
N ASN A 172 -3.89 0.85 -8.13
CA ASN A 172 -3.25 2.17 -7.99
C ASN A 172 -1.88 2.09 -7.29
N SER A 173 -1.65 1.12 -6.41
CA SER A 173 -0.33 0.88 -5.81
C SER A 173 0.70 0.38 -6.81
N THR A 174 0.25 -0.29 -7.88
CA THR A 174 1.11 -0.90 -8.90
C THR A 174 1.44 0.07 -10.04
N LEU A 175 0.48 0.94 -10.43
CA LEU A 175 0.62 1.86 -11.57
C LEU A 175 1.86 2.77 -11.54
N PRO A 176 2.28 3.36 -10.40
CA PRO A 176 3.52 4.14 -10.34
C PRO A 176 4.74 3.36 -10.81
N PHE A 177 4.82 2.08 -10.45
CA PHE A 177 5.93 1.21 -10.84
C PHE A 177 5.86 0.82 -12.31
N ILE A 178 4.66 0.56 -12.86
CA ILE A 178 4.48 0.34 -14.31
C ILE A 178 5.02 1.55 -15.10
N TYR A 179 4.72 2.77 -14.65
CA TYR A 179 5.20 3.97 -15.31
C TYR A 179 6.73 4.14 -15.18
N TYR A 180 7.29 4.14 -13.97
CA TYR A 180 8.71 4.46 -13.79
C TYR A 180 9.66 3.30 -14.10
N LEU A 181 9.28 2.04 -13.84
CA LEU A 181 10.16 0.89 -14.00
C LEU A 181 9.99 0.18 -15.35
N LEU A 182 8.80 0.25 -15.97
CA LEU A 182 8.56 -0.39 -17.27
C LEU A 182 8.55 0.62 -18.42
N TRP A 183 7.70 1.65 -18.36
CA TRP A 183 7.54 2.61 -19.46
C TRP A 183 8.79 3.46 -19.72
N GLN A 184 9.50 3.88 -18.66
CA GLN A 184 10.74 4.66 -18.76
C GLN A 184 11.99 3.79 -18.97
N SER A 185 11.82 2.49 -19.21
CA SER A 185 12.90 1.52 -19.37
C SER A 185 13.15 1.17 -20.84
N VAL A 186 13.82 0.05 -21.09
CA VAL A 186 14.10 -0.47 -22.44
C VAL A 186 12.83 -0.78 -23.23
N LYS A 187 12.92 -0.80 -24.57
CA LYS A 187 11.78 -0.94 -25.49
C LYS A 187 10.84 -2.12 -25.13
N THR A 188 11.39 -3.28 -24.77
CA THR A 188 10.59 -4.46 -24.40
C THR A 188 9.71 -4.24 -23.17
N LEU A 189 10.25 -3.62 -22.12
CA LEU A 189 9.48 -3.33 -20.91
C LEU A 189 8.45 -2.22 -21.16
N LYS A 190 8.75 -1.29 -22.07
CA LYS A 190 7.78 -0.29 -22.51
C LYS A 190 6.57 -0.90 -23.22
N ILE A 191 6.79 -1.91 -24.07
CA ILE A 191 5.71 -2.66 -24.71
C ILE A 191 4.87 -3.38 -23.65
N LEU A 192 5.51 -4.01 -22.66
CA LEU A 192 4.79 -4.63 -21.55
C LEU A 192 3.93 -3.61 -20.78
N ALA A 193 4.43 -2.40 -20.54
CA ALA A 193 3.65 -1.33 -19.91
C ALA A 193 2.43 -0.92 -20.76
N ILE A 194 2.59 -0.83 -22.09
CA ILE A 194 1.50 -0.53 -23.03
C ILE A 194 0.40 -1.59 -22.98
N LEU A 195 0.76 -2.86 -22.78
CA LEU A 195 -0.20 -3.96 -22.70
C LEU A 195 -0.90 -4.02 -21.33
N LEU A 196 -0.16 -3.83 -20.24
CA LEU A 196 -0.72 -3.93 -18.88
C LEU A 196 -1.59 -2.72 -18.49
N PHE A 197 -1.19 -1.52 -18.89
CA PHE A 197 -1.85 -0.30 -18.42
C PHE A 197 -3.35 -0.23 -18.80
N PRO A 198 -3.78 -0.52 -20.04
CA PRO A 198 -5.20 -0.55 -20.40
C PRO A 198 -6.00 -1.57 -19.58
N ILE A 199 -5.42 -2.75 -19.34
CA ILE A 199 -6.07 -3.80 -18.55
C ILE A 199 -6.25 -3.35 -17.10
N PHE A 200 -5.25 -2.67 -16.52
CA PHE A 200 -5.32 -2.15 -15.16
C PHE A 200 -6.35 -1.03 -15.04
N VAL A 201 -6.44 -0.13 -16.01
CA VAL A 201 -7.47 0.92 -16.04
C VAL A 201 -8.85 0.33 -16.23
N TYR A 202 -9.01 -0.67 -17.10
CA TYR A 202 -10.27 -1.39 -17.26
C TYR A 202 -10.71 -2.05 -15.95
N ALA A 203 -9.81 -2.79 -15.29
CA ALA A 203 -10.06 -3.39 -13.98
C ALA A 203 -10.45 -2.33 -12.94
N LEU A 204 -9.75 -1.18 -12.92
CA LEU A 204 -10.02 -0.07 -12.00
C LEU A 204 -11.45 0.46 -12.21
N LEU A 205 -11.87 0.64 -13.45
CA LEU A 205 -13.21 1.14 -13.78
C LEU A 205 -14.29 0.15 -13.35
N LEU A 206 -14.08 -1.15 -13.57
CA LEU A 206 -15.01 -2.21 -13.13
C LEU A 206 -15.16 -2.28 -11.60
N THR A 207 -14.20 -1.76 -10.82
CA THR A 207 -14.34 -1.74 -9.35
C THR A 207 -15.43 -0.81 -8.84
N GLY A 208 -15.91 0.14 -9.65
CA GLY A 208 -16.84 1.19 -9.18
C GLY A 208 -16.32 1.99 -7.98
N SER A 209 -14.99 2.09 -7.82
CA SER A 209 -14.34 2.75 -6.68
C SER A 209 -14.02 4.21 -6.99
N ARG A 210 -14.83 5.13 -6.42
CA ARG A 210 -14.63 6.58 -6.56
C ARG A 210 -13.28 7.05 -6.00
N SER A 211 -12.91 6.58 -4.80
CA SER A 211 -11.59 6.87 -4.23
C SER A 211 -10.47 6.27 -5.07
N GLY A 212 -10.73 5.15 -5.77
CA GLY A 212 -9.83 4.58 -6.76
C GLY A 212 -9.55 5.52 -7.94
N LEU A 213 -10.57 6.09 -8.56
CA LEU A 213 -10.38 7.06 -9.65
C LEU A 213 -9.70 8.36 -9.19
N LEU A 214 -10.09 8.89 -8.03
CA LEU A 214 -9.44 10.08 -7.46
C LEU A 214 -7.96 9.81 -7.14
N SER A 215 -7.64 8.60 -6.69
CA SER A 215 -6.26 8.17 -6.44
C SER A 215 -5.45 8.05 -7.73
N LEU A 216 -6.06 7.58 -8.83
CA LEU A 216 -5.41 7.57 -10.15
C LEU A 216 -5.11 9.01 -10.62
N LEU A 217 -6.08 9.93 -10.47
CA LEU A 217 -5.86 11.34 -10.79
C LEU A 217 -4.71 11.92 -9.96
N LEU A 218 -4.66 11.62 -8.66
CA LEU A 218 -3.58 12.06 -7.79
C LEU A 218 -2.22 11.48 -8.20
N ILE A 219 -2.16 10.21 -8.61
CA ILE A 219 -0.93 9.60 -9.18
C ILE A 219 -0.44 10.41 -10.37
N VAL A 220 -1.34 10.74 -11.31
CA VAL A 220 -0.99 11.55 -12.50
C VAL A 220 -0.46 12.92 -12.09
N ILE A 221 -1.13 13.60 -11.16
CA ILE A 221 -0.70 14.91 -10.64
C ILE A 221 0.70 14.80 -10.00
N ILE A 222 0.95 13.83 -9.13
CA ILE A 222 2.24 13.67 -8.46
C ILE A 222 3.35 13.34 -9.48
N ILE A 223 3.07 12.48 -10.48
CA ILE A 223 4.01 12.19 -11.58
C ILE A 223 4.38 13.48 -12.32
N MET A 224 3.41 14.35 -12.59
CA MET A 224 3.62 15.64 -13.24
C MET A 224 4.47 16.59 -12.39
N LEU A 225 4.22 16.65 -11.07
CA LEU A 225 4.96 17.49 -10.13
C LEU A 225 6.42 17.03 -9.96
N LEU A 226 6.69 15.72 -9.95
CA LEU A 226 8.03 15.16 -9.78
C LEU A 226 8.86 15.09 -11.08
N GLY A 227 8.26 15.35 -12.24
CA GLY A 227 8.94 15.26 -13.53
C GLY A 227 9.77 16.51 -13.89
N LYS A 228 11.04 16.32 -14.25
CA LYS A 228 11.90 17.41 -14.78
C LYS A 228 11.36 18.03 -16.09
N ASN A 229 10.83 17.20 -17.00
CA ASN A 229 10.24 17.64 -18.28
C ASN A 229 8.72 17.62 -18.23
N LYS A 230 8.12 18.68 -17.68
CA LYS A 230 6.67 18.82 -17.47
C LYS A 230 5.88 18.64 -18.79
N SER A 231 6.36 19.20 -19.89
CA SER A 231 5.67 19.22 -21.20
C SER A 231 5.51 17.84 -21.87
N LYS A 232 6.57 17.02 -21.98
CA LYS A 232 6.47 15.69 -22.63
C LYS A 232 5.65 14.67 -21.82
N LYS A 233 5.56 14.84 -20.50
CA LYS A 233 4.84 13.92 -19.60
C LYS A 233 3.36 14.26 -19.49
N ILE A 234 3.01 15.55 -19.55
CA ILE A 234 1.63 16.04 -19.67
C ILE A 234 1.00 15.52 -20.97
N ILE A 235 1.73 15.58 -22.09
CA ILE A 235 1.21 15.10 -23.38
C ILE A 235 0.87 13.61 -23.33
N ILE A 236 1.70 12.76 -22.74
CA ILE A 236 1.41 11.31 -22.68
C ILE A 236 0.23 11.02 -21.74
N GLY A 237 0.15 11.70 -20.60
CA GLY A 237 -0.99 11.56 -19.66
C GLY A 237 -2.31 12.04 -20.26
N THR A 238 -2.29 13.18 -20.96
CA THR A 238 -3.48 13.85 -21.51
C THR A 238 -3.90 13.31 -22.88
N VAL A 239 -2.97 12.84 -23.73
CA VAL A 239 -3.27 12.42 -25.11
C VAL A 239 -3.51 10.91 -25.24
N ILE A 240 -2.91 10.09 -24.36
CA ILE A 240 -3.07 8.62 -24.46
C ILE A 240 -4.01 8.11 -23.37
N PHE A 241 -3.80 8.50 -22.12
CA PHE A 241 -4.58 7.93 -21.01
C PHE A 241 -5.97 8.54 -20.87
N ILE A 242 -6.14 9.85 -21.08
CA ILE A 242 -7.48 10.47 -20.98
C ILE A 242 -8.43 9.94 -22.08
N PRO A 243 -8.07 9.90 -23.39
CA PRO A 243 -8.97 9.37 -24.41
C PRO A 243 -9.26 7.88 -24.20
N MET A 244 -8.30 7.11 -23.70
CA MET A 244 -8.50 5.70 -23.37
C MET A 244 -9.46 5.53 -22.18
N ILE A 245 -9.32 6.35 -21.13
CA ILE A 245 -10.27 6.36 -20.00
C ILE A 245 -11.66 6.75 -20.50
N LEU A 246 -11.78 7.79 -21.33
CA LEU A 246 -13.06 8.24 -21.89
C LEU A 246 -13.69 7.18 -22.80
N PHE A 247 -12.89 6.50 -23.63
CA PHE A 247 -13.35 5.40 -24.48
C PHE A 247 -13.88 4.24 -23.65
N ILE A 248 -13.14 3.82 -22.61
CA ILE A 248 -13.58 2.73 -21.73
C ILE A 248 -14.81 3.17 -20.92
N ALA A 249 -14.82 4.41 -20.40
CA ALA A 249 -15.94 4.98 -19.65
C ALA A 249 -17.23 5.03 -20.49
N GLY A 250 -17.14 5.37 -21.77
CA GLY A 250 -18.28 5.37 -22.69
C GLY A 250 -18.86 3.98 -23.00
N ASN A 251 -18.15 2.91 -22.61
CA ASN A 251 -18.60 1.52 -22.75
C ASN A 251 -18.97 0.87 -21.40
N LEU A 252 -19.02 1.63 -20.31
CA LEU A 252 -19.45 1.12 -19.01
C LEU A 252 -20.98 0.98 -18.97
N SER A 253 -21.48 0.11 -18.09
CA SER A 253 -22.92 0.00 -17.86
C SER A 253 -23.47 1.33 -17.29
N PRO A 254 -24.73 1.68 -17.58
CA PRO A 254 -25.34 2.91 -17.08
C PRO A 254 -25.21 3.08 -15.56
N GLU A 255 -25.39 1.99 -14.80
CA GLU A 255 -25.36 1.99 -13.33
C GLU A 255 -23.95 2.30 -12.79
N LEU A 256 -22.92 1.80 -13.47
CA LEU A 256 -21.53 2.08 -13.13
C LEU A 256 -21.16 3.54 -13.49
N GLY A 257 -21.69 4.04 -14.61
CA GLY A 257 -21.60 5.44 -15.01
C GLY A 257 -22.22 6.39 -13.98
N GLU A 258 -23.45 6.13 -13.55
CA GLU A 258 -24.15 6.90 -12.51
C GLU A 258 -23.39 6.92 -11.19
N ARG A 259 -22.82 5.77 -10.79
CA ARG A 259 -21.99 5.71 -9.58
C ARG A 259 -20.75 6.61 -9.67
N TYR A 260 -20.13 6.76 -10.84
CA TYR A 260 -19.02 7.70 -10.99
C TYR A 260 -19.49 9.16 -11.06
N LEU A 261 -20.66 9.44 -11.64
CA LEU A 261 -21.29 10.76 -11.58
C LEU A 261 -21.54 11.20 -10.14
N SER A 262 -21.76 10.26 -9.22
CA SER A 262 -21.91 10.55 -7.78
C SER A 262 -20.68 11.15 -7.08
N ILE A 263 -19.57 11.33 -7.79
CA ILE A 263 -18.43 12.12 -7.33
C ILE A 263 -18.76 13.62 -7.34
N ILE A 264 -19.56 14.07 -8.32
CA ILE A 264 -19.86 15.48 -8.58
C ILE A 264 -21.31 15.79 -8.20
N ASP A 265 -22.23 14.86 -8.48
CA ASP A 265 -23.65 14.99 -8.17
C ASP A 265 -24.00 14.21 -6.89
N ARG A 266 -24.75 14.83 -5.97
CA ARG A 266 -25.14 14.20 -4.70
C ARG A 266 -26.53 13.57 -4.75
N ASP A 267 -27.32 13.84 -5.78
CA ASP A 267 -28.71 13.39 -5.92
C ASP A 267 -28.81 12.05 -6.69
N VAL A 268 -27.68 11.51 -7.13
CA VAL A 268 -27.58 10.23 -7.86
C VAL A 268 -27.17 9.05 -6.96
N ALA A 269 -27.24 7.84 -7.53
CA ALA A 269 -26.85 6.58 -6.90
C ALA A 269 -25.48 6.65 -6.19
N GLY A 270 -25.48 6.59 -4.86
CA GLY A 270 -24.27 6.62 -4.03
C GLY A 270 -23.89 7.99 -3.46
N GLY A 271 -24.67 9.05 -3.69
CA GLY A 271 -24.49 10.37 -3.06
C GLY A 271 -24.71 10.36 -1.54
N ALA A 272 -25.74 9.66 -1.06
CA ALA A 272 -26.01 9.44 0.37
C ALA A 272 -24.84 8.79 1.13
N SER A 273 -24.02 7.99 0.44
CA SER A 273 -22.81 7.38 1.03
C SER A 273 -21.74 8.41 1.39
N ALA A 274 -21.65 9.54 0.67
CA ALA A 274 -20.68 10.59 0.97
C ALA A 274 -21.05 11.36 2.26
N ALA A 275 -22.32 11.73 2.44
CA ALA A 275 -22.82 12.37 3.66
C ALA A 275 -22.73 11.43 4.88
N GLY A 276 -23.03 10.15 4.68
CA GLY A 276 -22.88 9.12 5.71
C GLY A 276 -21.43 8.97 6.19
N ARG A 277 -20.44 9.13 5.30
CA ARG A 277 -19.00 9.07 5.67
C ARG A 277 -18.56 10.23 6.56
N VAL A 278 -19.01 11.45 6.27
CA VAL A 278 -18.66 12.62 7.11
C VAL A 278 -19.23 12.46 8.52
N THR A 279 -20.49 12.02 8.62
CA THR A 279 -21.13 11.76 9.90
C THR A 279 -20.45 10.61 10.65
N ALA A 280 -20.12 9.52 9.96
CA ALA A 280 -19.38 8.39 10.53
C ALA A 280 -17.98 8.79 11.01
N LEU A 281 -17.27 9.63 10.25
CA LEU A 281 -15.96 10.14 10.64
C LEU A 281 -16.05 11.00 11.90
N SER A 282 -17.00 11.93 11.97
CA SER A 282 -17.22 12.77 13.16
C SER A 282 -17.53 11.92 14.39
N LYS A 283 -18.38 10.90 14.24
CA LYS A 283 -18.73 9.95 15.30
C LYS A 283 -17.54 9.10 15.74
N ASN A 284 -16.74 8.59 14.80
CA ASN A 284 -15.55 7.82 15.12
C ASN A 284 -14.48 8.69 15.79
N PHE A 285 -14.35 9.95 15.37
CA PHE A 285 -13.42 10.88 15.98
C PHE A 285 -13.81 11.23 17.42
N SER A 286 -15.11 11.35 17.72
CA SER A 286 -15.54 11.65 19.10
C SER A 286 -15.17 10.54 20.09
N THR A 287 -15.06 9.28 19.66
CA THR A 287 -14.66 8.17 20.55
C THR A 287 -13.20 8.25 21.00
N VAL A 288 -12.34 9.01 20.30
CA VAL A 288 -10.94 9.25 20.70
C VAL A 288 -10.87 9.92 22.08
N SER A 289 -11.86 10.74 22.43
CA SER A 289 -11.92 11.45 23.71
C SER A 289 -12.01 10.53 24.93
N ASN A 290 -12.42 9.27 24.75
CA ASN A 290 -12.52 8.30 25.85
C ASN A 290 -11.14 7.86 26.38
N LYS A 291 -10.11 7.80 25.51
CA LYS A 291 -8.74 7.39 25.90
C LYS A 291 -7.67 8.10 25.06
N PRO A 292 -7.56 9.44 25.18
CA PRO A 292 -6.92 10.27 24.17
C PRO A 292 -5.41 10.15 24.09
N PHE A 293 -4.73 9.74 25.17
CA PHE A 293 -3.26 9.75 25.23
C PHE A 293 -2.63 8.46 24.72
N ILE A 294 -3.09 7.30 25.21
CA ILE A 294 -2.52 5.97 24.90
C ILE A 294 -3.42 5.09 24.02
N GLY A 295 -4.67 5.51 23.79
CA GLY A 295 -5.64 4.75 23.01
C GLY A 295 -6.18 3.51 23.73
N HIS A 296 -7.03 2.77 23.04
CA HIS A 296 -7.72 1.58 23.55
C HIS A 296 -6.97 0.27 23.33
N GLY A 297 -5.89 0.29 22.54
CA GLY A 297 -5.08 -0.85 22.19
C GLY A 297 -5.02 -1.10 20.68
N LEU A 298 -3.87 -1.64 20.23
CA LEU A 298 -3.67 -2.03 18.84
C LEU A 298 -4.70 -3.09 18.40
N GLY A 299 -5.35 -2.86 17.27
CA GLY A 299 -6.33 -3.76 16.66
C GLY A 299 -7.70 -3.76 17.33
N THR A 300 -8.04 -2.75 18.15
CA THR A 300 -9.32 -2.71 18.87
C THR A 300 -10.36 -1.77 18.25
N SER A 301 -10.14 -1.24 17.03
CA SER A 301 -11.07 -0.30 16.37
C SER A 301 -12.51 -0.82 16.26
N GLN A 302 -12.70 -2.13 16.06
CA GLN A 302 -14.02 -2.75 16.04
C GLN A 302 -14.72 -2.71 17.40
N GLU A 303 -14.00 -3.05 18.48
CA GLU A 303 -14.51 -2.98 19.85
C GLU A 303 -14.84 -1.55 20.25
N ILE A 304 -14.04 -0.57 19.82
CA ILE A 304 -14.30 0.85 20.06
C ILE A 304 -15.62 1.25 19.40
N SER A 305 -15.83 0.85 18.14
CA SER A 305 -17.08 1.14 17.43
C SER A 305 -18.29 0.48 18.10
N ALA A 306 -18.16 -0.76 18.57
CA ALA A 306 -19.23 -1.47 19.26
C ALA A 306 -19.62 -0.83 20.61
N ASN A 307 -18.63 -0.44 21.43
CA ASN A 307 -18.86 0.03 22.79
C ASN A 307 -19.11 1.54 22.87
N PHE A 308 -18.41 2.34 22.06
CA PHE A 308 -18.45 3.81 22.12
C PHE A 308 -19.09 4.45 20.89
N GLY A 309 -19.27 3.70 19.80
CA GLY A 309 -19.87 4.18 18.56
C GLY A 309 -21.40 4.25 18.59
N GLY A 310 -22.06 4.11 19.76
CA GLY A 310 -23.47 4.39 19.99
C GLY A 310 -24.50 3.53 19.23
N GLY A 311 -24.06 2.47 18.54
CA GLY A 311 -24.94 1.60 17.74
C GLY A 311 -24.79 0.10 18.02
N GLY A 312 -23.90 -0.30 18.94
CA GLY A 312 -23.66 -1.71 19.28
C GLY A 312 -23.07 -2.56 18.15
N ARG A 313 -22.69 -1.95 17.02
CA ARG A 313 -22.15 -2.65 15.84
C ARG A 313 -20.63 -2.49 15.78
N ALA A 314 -19.94 -3.62 15.70
CA ALA A 314 -18.51 -3.64 15.41
C ALA A 314 -18.28 -3.25 13.94
N MET A 315 -17.84 -2.01 13.71
CA MET A 315 -17.45 -1.52 12.39
C MET A 315 -16.00 -1.07 12.40
N LEU A 316 -15.27 -1.34 11.32
CA LEU A 316 -13.91 -0.82 11.14
C LEU A 316 -13.97 0.68 10.88
N THR A 317 -13.00 1.40 11.44
CA THR A 317 -12.85 2.83 11.20
C THR A 317 -12.40 3.04 9.76
N HIS A 318 -13.21 3.66 8.91
CA HIS A 318 -12.87 3.86 7.49
C HIS A 318 -11.86 5.01 7.25
N ASP A 319 -10.96 5.27 8.21
CA ASP A 319 -9.93 6.32 8.18
C ASP A 319 -8.75 5.89 9.08
N LEU A 320 -7.55 5.79 8.50
CA LEU A 320 -6.34 5.35 9.20
C LEU A 320 -5.95 6.29 10.35
N TYR A 321 -6.10 7.59 10.16
CA TYR A 321 -5.64 8.57 11.15
C TYR A 321 -6.50 8.51 12.41
N VAL A 322 -7.82 8.35 12.22
CA VAL A 322 -8.75 8.11 13.33
C VAL A 322 -8.52 6.73 13.95
N GLU A 323 -8.28 5.68 13.16
CA GLU A 323 -7.93 4.35 13.66
C GLU A 323 -6.69 4.41 14.58
N VAL A 324 -5.61 5.05 14.13
CA VAL A 324 -4.38 5.18 14.93
C VAL A 324 -4.62 5.98 16.21
N LEU A 325 -5.40 7.07 16.16
CA LEU A 325 -5.76 7.85 17.35
C LEU A 325 -6.61 7.05 18.34
N GLN A 326 -7.55 6.26 17.84
CA GLN A 326 -8.41 5.41 18.67
C GLN A 326 -7.62 4.26 19.32
N GLU A 327 -6.78 3.58 18.55
CA GLU A 327 -6.05 2.39 18.99
C GLU A 327 -4.80 2.74 19.81
N LEU A 328 -4.04 3.77 19.42
CA LEU A 328 -2.74 4.12 20.03
C LEU A 328 -2.71 5.49 20.71
N GLY A 329 -3.78 6.27 20.65
CA GLY A 329 -3.86 7.60 21.23
C GLY A 329 -2.97 8.63 20.53
N LEU A 330 -2.95 9.85 21.07
CA LEU A 330 -2.12 10.94 20.56
C LEU A 330 -0.62 10.60 20.60
N ALA A 331 -0.16 9.89 21.64
CA ALA A 331 1.25 9.53 21.76
C ALA A 331 1.68 8.57 20.64
N GLY A 332 0.91 7.50 20.39
CA GLY A 332 1.17 6.58 19.30
C GLY A 332 0.99 7.19 17.92
N PHE A 333 -0.01 8.07 17.75
CA PHE A 333 -0.20 8.85 16.53
C PHE A 333 1.02 9.71 16.19
N ILE A 334 1.59 10.42 17.17
CA ILE A 334 2.80 11.22 16.97
C ILE A 334 3.97 10.33 16.52
N ILE A 335 4.18 9.19 17.17
CA ILE A 335 5.25 8.26 16.79
C ILE A 335 5.05 7.76 15.36
N PHE A 336 3.83 7.35 15.00
CA PHE A 336 3.50 6.89 13.65
C PHE A 336 3.66 8.00 12.61
N ALA A 337 3.18 9.21 12.86
CA ALA A 337 3.34 10.35 11.97
C ALA A 337 4.83 10.71 11.77
N LEU A 338 5.63 10.66 12.82
CA LEU A 338 7.08 10.83 12.72
C LEU A 338 7.74 9.72 11.91
N TYR A 339 7.31 8.45 12.09
CA TYR A 339 7.77 7.33 11.28
C TYR A 339 7.51 7.58 9.78
N ILE A 340 6.27 7.92 9.41
CA ILE A 340 5.92 8.26 8.03
C ILE A 340 6.75 9.44 7.51
N LYS A 341 6.91 10.50 8.31
CA LYS A 341 7.78 11.64 7.95
C LYS A 341 9.22 11.19 7.68
N ALA A 342 9.78 10.31 8.51
CA ALA A 342 11.13 9.78 8.32
C ALA A 342 11.25 8.94 7.05
N VAL A 343 10.23 8.16 6.70
CA VAL A 343 10.16 7.42 5.42
C VAL A 343 10.19 8.38 4.24
N ILE A 344 9.35 9.42 4.24
CA ILE A 344 9.31 10.45 3.19
C ILE A 344 10.67 11.15 3.06
N ILE A 345 11.25 11.61 4.17
CA ILE A 345 12.55 12.29 4.16
C ILE A 345 13.65 11.36 3.61
N SER A 346 13.63 10.08 3.99
CA SER A 346 14.62 9.11 3.52
C SER A 346 14.52 8.90 2.00
N LEU A 347 13.30 8.77 1.46
CA LEU A 347 13.09 8.67 0.01
C LEU A 347 13.48 9.96 -0.72
N LEU A 348 13.12 11.14 -0.20
CA LEU A 348 13.49 12.42 -0.81
C LEU A 348 15.02 12.63 -0.81
N ARG A 349 15.69 12.26 0.28
CA ARG A 349 17.16 12.32 0.37
C ARG A 349 17.82 11.33 -0.59
N ALA A 350 17.34 10.08 -0.64
CA ALA A 350 17.82 9.09 -1.60
C ALA A 350 17.66 9.60 -3.04
N ARG A 351 16.48 10.14 -3.36
CA ARG A 351 16.19 10.72 -4.69
C ARG A 351 17.12 11.87 -5.04
N ARG A 352 17.41 12.76 -4.09
CA ARG A 352 18.30 13.90 -4.29
C ARG A 352 19.71 13.42 -4.63
N ILE A 353 20.26 12.54 -3.81
CA ILE A 353 21.58 11.93 -4.04
C ILE A 353 21.63 11.29 -5.43
N LEU A 354 20.67 10.42 -5.75
CA LEU A 354 20.61 9.73 -7.05
C LEU A 354 20.37 10.63 -8.27
N MET A 355 19.88 11.86 -8.06
CA MET A 355 19.74 12.85 -9.13
C MET A 355 21.03 13.60 -9.42
N ASP A 356 21.93 13.66 -8.43
CA ASP A 356 23.23 14.30 -8.51
C ASP A 356 24.28 13.31 -9.06
N LEU A 357 24.10 12.00 -8.78
CA LEU A 357 24.87 10.92 -9.40
C LEU A 357 24.53 10.80 -10.91
N SER A 358 25.50 10.34 -11.70
CA SER A 358 25.36 10.14 -13.15
C SER A 358 24.20 9.19 -13.54
N SER A 359 23.87 9.10 -14.83
CA SER A 359 22.72 8.33 -15.34
C SER A 359 22.78 6.81 -15.09
N GLU A 360 23.90 6.29 -14.59
CA GLU A 360 24.14 4.87 -14.34
C GLU A 360 23.15 4.26 -13.34
N HIS A 361 22.67 5.03 -12.36
CA HIS A 361 21.74 4.56 -11.31
C HIS A 361 20.26 4.85 -11.60
N SER A 362 19.91 5.00 -12.88
CA SER A 362 18.55 5.36 -13.33
C SER A 362 17.44 4.45 -12.80
N TRP A 363 17.71 3.14 -12.64
CA TRP A 363 16.72 2.20 -12.09
C TRP A 363 16.35 2.51 -10.64
N LEU A 364 17.35 2.75 -9.78
CA LEU A 364 17.12 3.04 -8.36
C LEU A 364 16.42 4.39 -8.19
N LEU A 365 16.79 5.40 -8.99
CA LEU A 365 16.09 6.68 -9.03
C LEU A 365 14.61 6.52 -9.43
N ASN A 366 14.33 5.69 -10.44
CA ASN A 366 12.98 5.38 -10.88
C ASN A 366 12.19 4.63 -9.79
N LEU A 367 12.82 3.69 -9.08
CA LEU A 367 12.19 3.00 -7.95
C LEU A 367 11.81 3.96 -6.82
N VAL A 368 12.74 4.82 -6.40
CA VAL A 368 12.50 5.81 -5.35
C VAL A 368 11.37 6.76 -5.76
N THR A 369 11.37 7.21 -7.01
CA THR A 369 10.33 8.12 -7.53
C THR A 369 8.97 7.42 -7.61
N ALA A 370 8.90 6.17 -8.07
CA ALA A 370 7.67 5.37 -8.05
C ALA A 370 7.13 5.19 -6.63
N THR A 371 8.02 4.90 -5.69
CA THR A 371 7.67 4.71 -4.27
C THR A 371 7.14 6.00 -3.64
N LEU A 372 7.71 7.17 -3.97
CA LEU A 372 7.20 8.47 -3.54
C LEU A 372 5.80 8.76 -4.08
N VAL A 373 5.55 8.43 -5.34
CA VAL A 373 4.22 8.60 -5.97
C VAL A 373 3.20 7.68 -5.33
N TRP A 374 3.56 6.42 -5.12
CA TRP A 374 2.71 5.47 -4.41
C TRP A 374 2.42 5.93 -2.98
N LEU A 375 3.44 6.33 -2.22
CA LEU A 375 3.29 6.83 -0.85
C LEU A 375 2.38 8.07 -0.80
N GLY A 376 2.58 9.03 -1.69
CA GLY A 376 1.74 10.23 -1.77
C GLY A 376 0.27 9.90 -2.08
N MET A 377 0.02 8.99 -3.03
CA MET A 377 -1.33 8.49 -3.29
C MET A 377 -1.90 7.74 -2.08
N HIS A 378 -1.09 6.92 -1.41
CA HIS A 378 -1.56 6.09 -0.30
C HIS A 378 -1.93 6.92 0.93
N LEU A 379 -1.19 8.00 1.23
CA LEU A 379 -1.54 8.96 2.29
C LEU A 379 -2.89 9.64 2.05
N PHE A 380 -3.26 9.86 0.78
CA PHE A 380 -4.58 10.35 0.43
C PHE A 380 -5.63 9.24 0.53
N TYR A 381 -5.34 8.05 0.00
CA TYR A 381 -6.25 6.91 0.06
C TYR A 381 -6.57 6.48 1.51
N SER A 382 -5.64 6.65 2.44
CA SER A 382 -5.80 6.34 3.87
C SER A 382 -6.79 7.25 4.62
N LEU A 383 -7.28 8.33 3.99
CA LEU A 383 -8.45 9.08 4.45
C LEU A 383 -9.77 8.34 4.22
N SER A 384 -9.73 7.21 3.51
CA SER A 384 -10.90 6.41 3.13
C SER A 384 -10.71 4.92 3.41
N CYS A 385 -9.62 4.53 4.10
CA CYS A 385 -9.38 3.17 4.55
C CYS A 385 -8.66 3.15 5.90
N PHE A 386 -8.94 2.12 6.71
CA PHE A 386 -8.06 1.71 7.81
C PHE A 386 -6.81 1.02 7.25
N GLY A 387 -5.81 0.83 8.10
CA GLY A 387 -4.62 0.07 7.73
C GLY A 387 -3.45 0.22 8.68
N LEU A 388 -3.61 0.45 9.99
CA LEU A 388 -2.43 0.48 10.86
C LEU A 388 -1.68 -0.86 10.81
N SER A 389 -2.41 -1.97 10.75
CA SER A 389 -1.83 -3.31 10.56
C SER A 389 -1.76 -3.75 9.09
N SER A 390 -1.51 -2.83 8.15
CA SER A 390 -1.31 -3.15 6.74
C SER A 390 0.17 -3.14 6.34
N TRP A 391 0.56 -4.02 5.40
CA TRP A 391 1.96 -4.33 5.07
C TRP A 391 2.68 -3.18 4.36
N GLU A 392 1.96 -2.33 3.64
CA GLU A 392 2.52 -1.29 2.80
C GLU A 392 3.30 -0.24 3.60
N TRP A 393 2.86 0.14 4.81
CA TRP A 393 3.56 1.10 5.66
C TRP A 393 4.97 0.63 6.04
N TYR A 394 5.11 -0.66 6.29
CA TYR A 394 6.35 -1.30 6.67
C TYR A 394 7.21 -1.62 5.44
N LEU A 395 6.56 -1.92 4.32
CA LEU A 395 7.23 -2.02 3.02
C LEU A 395 7.86 -0.69 2.62
N PHE A 396 7.12 0.42 2.74
CA PHE A 396 7.63 1.77 2.46
C PHE A 396 8.86 2.08 3.31
N GLY A 397 8.80 1.79 4.62
CA GLY A 397 9.95 2.01 5.50
C GLY A 397 11.16 1.15 5.12
N GLY A 398 10.93 -0.13 4.77
CA GLY A 398 11.99 -1.03 4.32
C GLY A 398 12.67 -0.53 3.04
N ILE A 399 11.87 -0.23 2.01
CA ILE A 399 12.36 0.28 0.72
C ILE A 399 13.07 1.63 0.91
N ALA A 400 12.50 2.56 1.68
CA ALA A 400 13.10 3.86 1.95
C ALA A 400 14.48 3.74 2.61
N THR A 401 14.59 2.84 3.59
CA THR A 401 15.83 2.59 4.34
C THR A 401 16.90 1.99 3.43
N VAL A 402 16.56 0.97 2.63
CA VAL A 402 17.50 0.32 1.71
C VAL A 402 17.92 1.25 0.58
N CYS A 403 16.97 1.98 -0.03
CA CYS A 403 17.27 2.93 -1.11
C CYS A 403 18.19 4.06 -0.63
N LEU A 404 17.95 4.62 0.57
CA LEU A 404 18.82 5.66 1.12
C LEU A 404 20.23 5.13 1.37
N LYS A 405 20.35 3.93 1.94
CA LYS A 405 21.65 3.29 2.17
C LYS A 405 22.42 3.10 0.86
N LEU A 406 21.79 2.49 -0.15
CA LEU A 406 22.43 2.26 -1.45
C LEU A 406 22.83 3.58 -2.12
N ALA A 407 21.97 4.60 -2.06
CA ALA A 407 22.29 5.92 -2.62
C ALA A 407 23.51 6.56 -1.94
N GLN A 408 23.62 6.44 -0.61
CA GLN A 408 24.78 6.94 0.14
C GLN A 408 26.06 6.17 -0.20
N GLU A 409 25.98 4.84 -0.33
CA GLU A 409 27.12 4.01 -0.74
C GLU A 409 27.63 4.39 -2.14
N TYR A 410 26.73 4.64 -3.10
CA TYR A 410 27.14 5.09 -4.43
C TYR A 410 27.81 6.46 -4.41
N ALA A 411 27.26 7.42 -3.68
CA ALA A 411 27.87 8.74 -3.55
C ALA A 411 29.27 8.68 -2.92
N SER A 412 29.44 7.90 -1.84
CA SER A 412 30.77 7.74 -1.21
C SER A 412 31.79 7.07 -2.13
N ASN A 413 31.37 6.12 -2.96
CA ASN A 413 32.26 5.48 -3.93
C ASN A 413 32.67 6.43 -5.06
N GLU A 414 31.75 7.28 -5.54
CA GLU A 414 32.06 8.27 -6.59
C GLU A 414 33.05 9.34 -6.07
N ASP A 415 32.84 9.84 -4.86
CA ASP A 415 33.77 10.76 -4.18
C ASP A 415 35.18 10.14 -4.02
N ALA A 416 35.26 8.86 -3.64
CA ALA A 416 36.52 8.15 -3.47
C ALA A 416 37.27 7.96 -4.80
N VAL A 417 36.56 7.69 -5.90
CA VAL A 417 37.15 7.57 -7.24
C VAL A 417 37.66 8.94 -7.73
N GLN A 418 36.91 10.02 -7.49
CA GLN A 418 37.35 11.37 -7.87
C GLN A 418 38.62 11.79 -7.10
N LEU A 419 38.72 11.47 -5.80
CA LEU A 419 39.91 11.74 -4.99
C LEU A 419 41.15 10.92 -5.42
N GLN A 420 40.98 9.76 -6.05
CA GLN A 420 42.10 8.96 -6.58
C GLN A 420 42.59 9.44 -7.96
N GLN A 421 41.82 10.30 -8.64
CA GLN A 421 42.15 10.86 -9.95
C GLN A 421 42.78 12.27 -9.88
N LEU A 422 42.80 12.88 -8.69
CA LEU A 422 43.50 14.12 -8.34
C LEU A 422 44.86 13.80 -7.73
#